data_AF-A0A1I3ES73-F1
#
_entry.id   AF-A0A1I3ES73-F1
#
_cell.length_a   1.000
_cell.length_b   1.000
_cell.length_c   1.000
_cell.angle_alpha   90.00
_cell.angle_beta   90.00
_cell.angle_gamma   90.00
#
_symmetry.space_group_name_H-M   'P 1'
#
loop_
_entity.id
_entity.type
_entity.pdbx_description
1 polymer ?
#
loop_
_entity_poly.entity_id
_entity_poly.type
_entity_poly.pdbx_seq_one_letter_code
_entity_poly.pdbx_strand_id
1 'polypeptide(L)'
;MGFWEALLAATEWESKHGPRVISFVGAGGKTTSMFTLAKECREREEQILVTTTTAIYTPKKQPFDHLWIEAEERIGLEEEGPLSGITVWGDHVTKENKLKGIQLPTLETMIRDKSYDRILIEADGSKEKPLKAPDEKEPVIPEGTDLVIGVLGIRILDQKNTENHIHRSHLYRNITNSLEGESVTAKNVAQLVVHPKGLFKNTPKGARRLLLINQVDDKKRQQQAREIVRYVRSYQPAFFPLMATSFDTEIFQLKRSEVG
;
A
#
# COMPACT_ATOMS: atom_id res chain seq x y z
N MET A 1 14.55 7.27 12.18
CA MET A 1 14.26 7.57 10.76
C MET A 1 12.79 7.24 10.56
N GLY A 2 11.98 8.20 10.11
CA GLY A 2 10.56 7.98 9.85
C GLY A 2 10.32 7.16 8.58
N PHE A 3 9.07 6.84 8.32
CA PHE A 3 8.66 6.07 7.15
C PHE A 3 8.91 6.83 5.85
N TRP A 4 8.70 8.14 5.83
CA TRP A 4 8.97 9.03 4.71
C TRP A 4 10.44 9.08 4.35
N GLU A 5 11.35 9.35 5.31
CA GLU A 5 12.78 9.36 5.02
C GLU A 5 13.25 7.99 4.56
N ALA A 6 12.69 6.92 5.13
CA ALA A 6 13.04 5.58 4.72
C ALA A 6 12.59 5.26 3.30
N LEU A 7 11.40 5.71 2.92
CA LEU A 7 10.85 5.59 1.58
C LEU A 7 11.72 6.35 0.58
N LEU A 8 12.10 7.60 0.86
CA LEU A 8 12.94 8.40 -0.04
C LEU A 8 14.32 7.77 -0.22
N ALA A 9 14.94 7.32 0.87
CA ALA A 9 16.25 6.66 0.84
C ALA A 9 16.19 5.35 0.05
N ALA A 10 15.17 4.52 0.29
CA ALA A 10 15.01 3.26 -0.42
C ALA A 10 14.76 3.50 -1.91
N THR A 11 13.93 4.49 -2.25
CA THR A 11 13.54 4.75 -3.65
C THR A 11 14.53 5.58 -4.44
N GLU A 12 15.64 6.05 -3.85
CA GLU A 12 16.62 6.93 -4.50
C GLU A 12 15.95 8.15 -5.14
N TRP A 13 15.08 8.83 -4.38
CA TRP A 13 14.41 10.03 -4.86
C TRP A 13 15.32 11.24 -4.64
N GLU A 14 15.79 11.86 -5.72
CA GLU A 14 16.82 12.91 -5.68
C GLU A 14 16.29 14.30 -5.27
N SER A 15 14.98 14.55 -5.39
CA SER A 15 14.38 15.83 -5.03
C SER A 15 13.90 15.86 -3.58
N LYS A 16 14.00 17.04 -2.94
CA LYS A 16 13.41 17.32 -1.61
C LYS A 16 11.90 17.08 -1.53
N HIS A 17 11.24 16.82 -2.66
CA HIS A 17 9.79 16.75 -2.77
C HIS A 17 9.21 15.35 -2.94
N GLY A 18 9.99 14.26 -3.12
CA GLY A 18 9.45 12.90 -3.14
C GLY A 18 8.34 12.59 -4.19
N PRO A 19 7.71 11.41 -4.15
CA PRO A 19 6.53 11.08 -4.97
C PRO A 19 5.28 11.83 -4.49
N ARG A 20 4.48 12.36 -5.42
CA ARG A 20 3.24 13.10 -5.11
C ARG A 20 2.05 12.15 -4.98
N VAL A 21 1.89 11.24 -5.93
CA VAL A 21 0.78 10.28 -6.00
C VAL A 21 1.28 8.89 -5.65
N ILE A 22 0.79 8.34 -4.54
CA ILE A 22 1.26 7.08 -3.98
C ILE A 22 0.09 6.10 -3.84
N SER A 23 0.16 4.98 -4.53
CA SER A 23 -0.88 3.93 -4.48
C SER A 23 -0.39 2.73 -3.65
N PHE A 24 -1.19 2.33 -2.66
CA PHE A 24 -0.97 1.16 -1.81
C PHE A 24 -1.79 -0.03 -2.32
N VAL A 25 -1.12 -1.16 -2.58
CA VAL A 25 -1.74 -2.41 -3.05
C VAL A 25 -1.34 -3.59 -2.17
N GLY A 26 -2.07 -4.70 -2.25
CA GLY A 26 -1.77 -5.90 -1.46
C GLY A 26 -2.50 -5.98 -0.13
N ALA A 27 -1.81 -6.38 0.94
CA ALA A 27 -2.44 -6.81 2.18
C ALA A 27 -1.49 -6.72 3.39
N GLY A 28 -2.03 -6.83 4.60
CA GLY A 28 -1.21 -6.82 5.83
C GLY A 28 -0.74 -5.44 6.27
N GLY A 29 -1.63 -4.44 6.27
CA GLY A 29 -1.36 -3.12 6.88
C GLY A 29 -1.29 -1.94 5.90
N LYS A 30 -1.97 -2.03 4.74
CA LYS A 30 -2.04 -0.93 3.76
C LYS A 30 -2.56 0.36 4.36
N THR A 31 -3.77 0.33 4.93
CA THR A 31 -4.41 1.49 5.52
C THR A 31 -3.55 2.10 6.62
N THR A 32 -2.98 1.28 7.50
CA THR A 32 -2.05 1.74 8.55
C THR A 32 -0.83 2.42 7.96
N SER A 33 -0.15 1.79 6.99
CA SER A 33 1.05 2.37 6.35
C SER A 33 0.74 3.68 5.64
N MET A 34 -0.42 3.75 4.98
CA MET A 34 -0.91 4.95 4.30
C MET A 34 -1.15 6.10 5.27
N PHE A 35 -1.86 5.86 6.39
CA PHE A 35 -2.09 6.90 7.40
C PHE A 35 -0.83 7.26 8.21
N THR A 36 0.10 6.33 8.42
CA THR A 36 1.43 6.65 8.98
C THR A 36 2.16 7.64 8.07
N LEU A 37 2.19 7.37 6.76
CA LEU A 37 2.81 8.28 5.79
C LEU A 37 2.10 9.64 5.75
N ALA A 38 0.76 9.64 5.77
CA ALA A 38 -0.04 10.86 5.81
C ALA A 38 0.31 11.73 7.03
N LYS A 39 0.45 11.11 8.21
CA LYS A 39 0.80 11.79 9.45
C LYS A 39 2.19 12.44 9.37
N GLU A 40 3.19 11.72 8.88
CA GLU A 40 4.54 12.26 8.72
C GLU A 40 4.60 13.39 7.67
N CYS A 41 3.80 13.30 6.60
CA CYS A 41 3.67 14.39 5.63
C CYS A 41 2.99 15.63 6.24
N ARG A 42 1.97 15.43 7.08
CA ARG A 42 1.31 16.53 7.81
C ARG A 42 2.25 17.22 8.79
N GLU A 43 3.12 16.48 9.47
CA GLU A 43 4.17 17.04 10.36
C GLU A 43 5.18 17.90 9.57
N ARG A 44 5.20 17.77 8.24
CA ARG A 44 5.96 18.60 7.30
C ARG A 44 5.11 19.68 6.64
N GLU A 45 3.93 19.97 7.19
CA GLU A 45 2.97 20.98 6.74
C GLU A 45 2.45 20.78 5.31
N GLU A 46 2.53 19.55 4.78
CA GLU A 46 2.01 19.22 3.45
C GLU A 46 0.47 19.11 3.46
N GLN A 47 -0.16 19.42 2.32
CA GLN A 47 -1.58 19.19 2.08
C GLN A 47 -1.79 17.79 1.50
N ILE A 48 -2.49 16.92 2.24
CA ILE A 48 -2.61 15.49 1.91
C ILE A 48 -4.06 15.13 1.61
N LEU A 49 -4.28 14.52 0.45
CA LEU A 49 -5.49 13.80 0.13
C LEU A 49 -5.29 12.30 0.40
N VAL A 50 -6.16 11.73 1.21
CA VAL A 50 -6.29 10.28 1.42
C VAL A 50 -7.60 9.81 0.80
N THR A 51 -7.52 8.81 -0.07
CA THR A 51 -8.70 8.22 -0.68
C THR A 51 -8.48 6.73 -0.96
N THR A 52 -9.47 6.08 -1.55
CA THR A 52 -9.39 4.71 -2.02
C THR A 52 -10.08 4.60 -3.37
N THR A 53 -9.70 3.62 -4.20
CA THR A 53 -10.50 3.20 -5.37
C THR A 53 -11.39 2.01 -5.05
N THR A 54 -11.36 1.53 -3.79
CA THR A 54 -12.17 0.43 -3.29
C THR A 54 -12.97 0.84 -2.06
N ALA A 55 -12.89 0.09 -0.96
CA ALA A 55 -13.56 0.42 0.28
C ALA A 55 -12.55 0.24 1.43
N ILE A 56 -12.39 1.28 2.23
CA ILE A 56 -11.59 1.25 3.45
C ILE A 56 -12.51 1.37 4.65
N TYR A 57 -12.09 0.89 5.82
CA TYR A 57 -12.86 1.18 7.03
C TYR A 57 -12.94 2.68 7.25
N THR A 58 -14.14 3.16 7.57
CA THR A 58 -14.30 4.56 7.97
C THR A 58 -13.44 4.78 9.22
N PRO A 59 -12.41 5.65 9.18
CA PRO A 59 -11.49 5.79 10.31
C PRO A 59 -12.28 6.34 11.51
N LYS A 60 -12.38 5.55 12.60
CA LYS A 60 -13.24 5.86 13.75
C LYS A 60 -12.67 6.91 14.70
N LYS A 61 -11.37 7.24 14.63
CA LYS A 61 -10.68 8.19 15.51
C LYS A 61 -9.47 8.83 14.82
N GLN A 62 -9.59 10.11 14.43
CA GLN A 62 -8.54 11.12 14.19
C GLN A 62 -7.13 10.63 13.73
N PRO A 63 -6.94 10.15 12.50
CA PRO A 63 -5.70 10.41 11.79
C PRO A 63 -5.92 11.41 10.64
N PHE A 64 -7.07 12.09 10.60
CA PHE A 64 -7.43 13.04 9.56
C PHE A 64 -7.97 14.33 10.18
N ASP A 65 -7.79 15.43 9.46
CA ASP A 65 -8.20 16.77 9.85
C ASP A 65 -9.56 17.11 9.21
N HIS A 66 -9.80 16.60 7.99
CA HIS A 66 -11.04 16.84 7.22
C HIS A 66 -11.60 15.52 6.66
N LEU A 67 -12.93 15.38 6.61
CA LEU A 67 -13.63 14.24 6.01
C LEU A 67 -14.69 14.74 5.03
N TRP A 68 -14.55 14.37 3.76
CA TRP A 68 -15.48 14.71 2.68
C TRP A 68 -16.13 13.43 2.12
N ILE A 69 -17.47 13.43 2.08
CA ILE A 69 -18.29 12.32 1.59
C ILE A 69 -19.26 12.89 0.55
N GLU A 70 -19.11 12.51 -0.73
CA GLU A 70 -19.91 13.07 -1.85
C GLU A 70 -21.42 12.89 -1.64
N ALA A 71 -21.84 11.67 -1.26
CA ALA A 71 -23.25 11.31 -1.13
C ALA A 71 -23.96 11.95 0.08
N GLU A 72 -23.20 12.48 1.04
CA GLU A 72 -23.73 13.09 2.26
C GLU A 72 -23.76 14.62 2.21
N GLU A 73 -23.44 15.22 1.05
CA GLU A 73 -23.24 16.65 0.81
C GLU A 73 -23.79 17.58 1.92
N ARG A 74 -22.89 17.94 2.86
CA ARG A 74 -22.75 19.20 3.63
C ARG A 74 -22.49 19.00 5.13
N ILE A 75 -21.40 19.61 5.64
CA ILE A 75 -21.32 20.59 6.75
C ILE A 75 -19.86 21.10 6.81
N GLY A 76 -19.68 22.40 6.53
CA GLY A 76 -18.53 23.21 7.00
C GLY A 76 -17.23 23.08 6.22
N LEU A 77 -17.05 23.92 5.18
CA LEU A 77 -16.08 25.02 5.14
C LEU A 77 -16.14 25.64 3.74
N GLU A 78 -16.50 26.92 3.68
CA GLU A 78 -16.47 27.77 2.48
C GLU A 78 -15.04 28.12 2.04
N GLU A 79 -14.08 27.21 2.23
CA GLU A 79 -12.71 27.45 1.78
C GLU A 79 -12.51 26.82 0.41
N GLU A 80 -12.47 27.68 -0.61
CA GLU A 80 -12.00 27.32 -1.94
C GLU A 80 -10.51 26.95 -1.86
N GLY A 81 -10.22 25.69 -1.57
CA GLY A 81 -8.86 25.18 -1.64
C GLY A 81 -8.57 23.94 -0.80
N PRO A 82 -7.39 23.33 -1.03
CA PRO A 82 -6.86 22.28 -0.16
C PRO A 82 -6.71 22.81 1.27
N LEU A 83 -7.37 22.14 2.22
CA LEU A 83 -7.24 22.47 3.63
C LEU A 83 -5.89 21.94 4.15
N SER A 84 -5.26 22.65 5.08
CA SER A 84 -4.03 22.18 5.72
C SER A 84 -4.28 20.85 6.44
N GLY A 85 -3.34 19.92 6.31
CA GLY A 85 -3.39 18.61 6.95
C GLY A 85 -3.97 17.51 6.05
N ILE A 86 -4.62 16.53 6.67
CA ILE A 86 -5.06 15.29 6.03
C ILE A 86 -6.55 15.38 5.74
N THR A 87 -6.90 15.43 4.46
CA THR A 87 -8.26 15.33 3.95
C THR A 87 -8.55 13.90 3.52
N VAL A 88 -9.56 13.26 4.12
CA VAL A 88 -10.08 11.97 3.66
C VAL A 88 -11.29 12.21 2.76
N TRP A 89 -11.25 11.71 1.53
CA TRP A 89 -12.34 11.85 0.57
C TRP A 89 -12.83 10.50 0.07
N GLY A 90 -14.13 10.25 0.25
CA GLY A 90 -14.83 9.13 -0.39
C GLY A 90 -16.21 9.51 -0.95
N ASP A 91 -16.83 8.54 -1.59
CA ASP A 91 -18.15 8.66 -2.22
C ASP A 91 -19.27 8.55 -1.17
N HIS A 92 -19.35 7.42 -0.46
CA HIS A 92 -20.36 7.19 0.58
C HIS A 92 -19.86 6.22 1.66
N VAL A 93 -20.53 6.20 2.81
CA VAL A 93 -20.30 5.18 3.86
C VAL A 93 -21.31 4.04 3.70
N THR A 94 -20.79 2.82 3.58
CA THR A 94 -21.61 1.60 3.48
C THR A 94 -22.20 1.21 4.85
N LYS A 95 -23.22 0.34 4.85
CA LYS A 95 -23.82 -0.23 6.08
C LYS A 95 -22.82 -0.96 6.98
N GLU A 96 -21.70 -1.42 6.43
CA GLU A 96 -20.60 -2.06 7.15
C GLU A 96 -19.59 -1.06 7.75
N ASN A 97 -19.91 0.24 7.74
CA ASN A 97 -19.01 1.32 8.19
C ASN A 97 -17.67 1.32 7.44
N LYS A 98 -17.76 1.16 6.11
CA LYS A 98 -16.63 1.32 5.18
C LYS A 98 -16.89 2.51 4.27
N LEU A 99 -15.90 3.38 4.12
CA LEU A 99 -15.87 4.46 3.17
C LEU A 99 -15.58 3.89 1.78
N LYS A 100 -16.53 4.08 0.85
CA LYS A 100 -16.33 3.77 -0.56
C LYS A 100 -15.53 4.90 -1.20
N GLY A 101 -14.59 4.51 -2.06
CA GLY A 101 -13.75 5.42 -2.82
C GLY A 101 -14.48 6.29 -3.83
N ILE A 102 -13.89 7.44 -4.16
CA ILE A 102 -14.33 8.27 -5.28
C ILE A 102 -14.09 7.54 -6.62
N GLN A 103 -14.81 7.97 -7.66
CA GLN A 103 -14.66 7.40 -8.99
C GLN A 103 -13.29 7.77 -9.59
N LEU A 104 -12.71 6.86 -10.39
CA LEU A 104 -11.39 7.05 -11.00
C LEU A 104 -11.27 8.35 -11.81
N PRO A 105 -12.27 8.78 -12.62
CA PRO A 105 -12.20 10.06 -13.35
C PRO A 105 -12.11 11.29 -12.43
N THR A 106 -12.78 11.26 -11.27
CA THR A 106 -12.70 12.34 -10.26
C THR A 106 -11.30 12.37 -9.67
N LEU A 107 -10.76 11.21 -9.28
CA LEU A 107 -9.40 11.09 -8.75
C LEU A 107 -8.34 11.56 -9.76
N GLU A 108 -8.49 11.21 -11.04
CA GLU A 108 -7.58 11.68 -12.10
C GLU A 108 -7.61 13.19 -12.27
N THR A 109 -8.77 13.82 -12.07
CA THR A 109 -8.89 15.29 -12.10
C THR A 109 -8.10 15.91 -10.94
N MET A 110 -8.26 15.40 -9.71
CA MET A 110 -7.47 15.83 -8.56
C MET A 110 -5.96 15.63 -8.74
N ILE A 111 -5.57 14.54 -9.40
CA ILE A 111 -4.16 14.28 -9.76
C ILE A 111 -3.65 15.30 -10.80
N ARG A 112 -4.49 15.86 -11.67
CA ARG A 112 -4.06 16.88 -12.64
C ARG A 112 -4.02 18.28 -12.04
N ASP A 113 -4.93 18.59 -11.12
CA ASP A 113 -5.10 19.94 -10.58
C ASP A 113 -3.97 20.38 -9.63
N LYS A 114 -3.21 19.42 -9.09
CA LYS A 114 -2.04 19.65 -8.22
C LYS A 114 -2.35 20.45 -6.95
N SER A 115 -3.61 20.47 -6.53
CA SER A 115 -4.04 21.11 -5.28
C SER A 115 -3.51 20.42 -4.02
N TYR A 116 -3.04 19.18 -4.11
CA TYR A 116 -2.46 18.48 -2.97
C TYR A 116 -0.98 18.17 -3.21
N ASP A 117 -0.16 18.44 -2.20
CA ASP A 117 1.24 18.03 -2.14
C ASP A 117 1.36 16.50 -2.16
N ARG A 118 0.39 15.79 -1.57
CA ARG A 118 0.32 14.32 -1.58
C ARG A 118 -1.08 13.81 -1.86
N ILE A 119 -1.15 12.76 -2.68
CA ILE A 119 -2.36 11.98 -2.91
C ILE A 119 -2.03 10.52 -2.58
N LEU A 120 -2.60 10.02 -1.49
CA LEU A 120 -2.39 8.67 -0.99
C LEU A 120 -3.64 7.83 -1.24
N ILE A 121 -3.47 6.71 -1.94
CA ILE A 121 -4.59 5.94 -2.49
C ILE A 121 -4.48 4.49 -2.03
N GLU A 122 -5.50 3.96 -1.36
CA GLU A 122 -5.64 2.51 -1.21
C GLU A 122 -6.32 1.93 -2.46
N ALA A 123 -5.54 1.22 -3.28
CA ALA A 123 -5.93 0.83 -4.64
C ALA A 123 -6.57 -0.57 -4.75
N ASP A 124 -6.71 -1.29 -3.63
CA ASP A 124 -7.38 -2.58 -3.56
C ASP A 124 -7.88 -2.97 -2.16
N GLY A 125 -8.88 -3.86 -2.10
CA GLY A 125 -9.39 -4.42 -0.84
C GLY A 125 -8.72 -5.76 -0.49
N SER A 126 -8.43 -6.01 0.80
CA SER A 126 -7.87 -7.30 1.26
C SER A 126 -8.74 -8.06 2.28
N LYS A 127 -9.90 -7.52 2.67
CA LYS A 127 -10.75 -8.06 3.76
C LYS A 127 -9.95 -8.36 5.04
N GLU A 128 -9.02 -7.47 5.38
CA GLU A 128 -8.13 -7.58 6.56
C GLU A 128 -7.21 -8.82 6.57
N LYS A 129 -7.13 -9.57 5.47
CA LYS A 129 -6.21 -10.69 5.37
C LYS A 129 -4.75 -10.19 5.30
N PRO A 130 -3.77 -10.98 5.80
CA PRO A 130 -2.36 -10.64 5.73
C PRO A 130 -1.76 -10.74 4.31
N LEU A 131 -2.39 -11.52 3.42
CA LEU A 131 -1.99 -11.68 2.03
C LEU A 131 -3.21 -11.70 1.10
N LYS A 132 -3.02 -11.32 -0.16
CA LYS A 132 -4.02 -11.46 -1.22
C LYS A 132 -3.38 -11.75 -2.57
N ALA A 133 -4.16 -12.32 -3.48
CA ALA A 133 -3.87 -12.30 -4.91
C ALA A 133 -4.87 -11.38 -5.63
N PRO A 134 -4.42 -10.50 -6.54
CA PRO A 134 -5.33 -9.66 -7.32
C PRO A 134 -6.20 -10.49 -8.26
N ASP A 135 -7.47 -10.09 -8.42
CA ASP A 135 -8.35 -10.63 -9.46
C ASP A 135 -8.19 -9.84 -10.77
N GLU A 136 -9.11 -9.99 -11.72
CA GLU A 136 -9.07 -9.28 -13.00
C GLU A 136 -9.27 -7.76 -12.86
N LYS A 137 -10.10 -7.33 -11.91
CA LYS A 137 -10.50 -5.93 -11.72
C LYS A 137 -9.55 -5.16 -10.81
N GLU A 138 -8.69 -5.84 -10.06
CA GLU A 138 -7.75 -5.24 -9.13
C GLU A 138 -6.27 -5.45 -9.51
N PRO A 139 -5.36 -4.61 -8.97
CA PRO A 139 -5.65 -3.35 -8.30
C PRO A 139 -6.12 -2.27 -9.30
N VAL A 140 -6.86 -1.27 -8.80
CA VAL A 140 -7.30 -0.11 -9.57
C VAL A 140 -6.37 1.05 -9.25
N ILE A 141 -5.28 1.16 -10.02
CA ILE A 141 -4.21 2.15 -9.84
C ILE A 141 -4.39 3.27 -10.88
N PRO A 142 -4.45 4.56 -10.49
CA PRO A 142 -4.51 5.66 -11.44
C PRO A 142 -3.22 5.79 -12.25
N GLU A 143 -3.33 6.16 -13.53
CA GLU A 143 -2.18 6.29 -14.45
C GLU A 143 -1.16 7.32 -13.97
N GLY A 144 -1.62 8.39 -13.31
CA GLY A 144 -0.76 9.43 -12.72
C GLY A 144 -0.07 9.05 -11.40
N THR A 145 0.01 7.76 -11.06
CA THR A 145 0.72 7.28 -9.87
C THR A 145 2.23 7.38 -10.05
N ASP A 146 2.92 8.04 -9.12
CA ASP A 146 4.39 8.16 -9.11
C ASP A 146 5.06 6.94 -8.46
N LEU A 147 4.43 6.39 -7.42
CA LEU A 147 4.95 5.28 -6.64
C LEU A 147 3.84 4.29 -6.27
N VAL A 148 4.05 3.00 -6.56
CA VAL A 148 3.22 1.89 -6.06
C VAL A 148 3.93 1.20 -4.90
N ILE A 149 3.30 1.20 -3.73
CA ILE A 149 3.77 0.46 -2.56
C ILE A 149 2.97 -0.84 -2.43
N GLY A 150 3.63 -1.95 -2.73
CA GLY A 150 3.07 -3.28 -2.53
C GLY A 150 3.28 -3.72 -1.09
N VAL A 151 2.20 -3.88 -0.33
CA VAL A 151 2.25 -4.25 1.10
C VAL A 151 2.00 -5.75 1.25
N LEU A 152 2.83 -6.36 2.10
CA LEU A 152 2.79 -7.76 2.48
C LEU A 152 2.91 -7.88 4.01
N GLY A 153 2.00 -8.59 4.67
CA GLY A 153 2.17 -8.96 6.08
C GLY A 153 3.00 -10.23 6.22
N ILE A 154 4.17 -10.16 6.88
CA ILE A 154 5.11 -11.31 7.00
C ILE A 154 4.52 -12.49 7.77
N ARG A 155 3.51 -12.24 8.62
CA ARG A 155 2.81 -13.26 9.43
C ARG A 155 2.10 -14.32 8.60
N ILE A 156 2.00 -14.14 7.27
CA ILE A 156 1.47 -15.17 6.37
C ILE A 156 2.41 -16.37 6.22
N LEU A 157 3.72 -16.20 6.43
CA LEU A 157 4.65 -17.32 6.34
C LEU A 157 4.34 -18.38 7.38
N ASP A 158 4.59 -19.63 7.02
CA ASP A 158 4.27 -20.83 7.79
C ASP A 158 2.75 -21.10 7.95
N GLN A 159 1.88 -20.15 7.56
CA GLN A 159 0.42 -20.33 7.56
C GLN A 159 -0.05 -21.17 6.37
N LYS A 160 -1.26 -21.69 6.48
CA LYS A 160 -1.90 -22.49 5.43
C LYS A 160 -2.49 -21.57 4.35
N ASN A 161 -2.26 -21.88 3.08
CA ASN A 161 -2.72 -21.10 1.91
C ASN A 161 -4.23 -21.21 1.60
N THR A 162 -5.07 -21.01 2.63
CA THR A 162 -6.54 -21.11 2.55
C THR A 162 -7.19 -19.73 2.58
N GLU A 163 -8.49 -19.66 2.30
CA GLU A 163 -9.25 -18.39 2.32
C GLU A 163 -9.31 -17.74 3.71
N ASN A 164 -8.99 -18.48 4.77
CA ASN A 164 -8.87 -17.95 6.12
C ASN A 164 -7.67 -16.99 6.26
N HIS A 165 -6.60 -17.19 5.48
CA HIS A 165 -5.37 -16.40 5.58
C HIS A 165 -5.07 -15.58 4.33
N ILE A 166 -5.50 -16.03 3.14
CA ILE A 166 -5.21 -15.38 1.87
C ILE A 166 -6.52 -14.98 1.22
N HIS A 167 -6.71 -13.69 0.96
CA HIS A 167 -7.86 -13.25 0.19
C HIS A 167 -7.70 -13.68 -1.27
N ARG A 168 -8.71 -14.39 -1.81
CA ARG A 168 -8.67 -15.03 -3.13
C ARG A 168 -7.56 -16.07 -3.23
N SER A 169 -7.52 -16.97 -2.25
CA SER A 169 -6.52 -18.03 -2.11
C SER A 169 -6.36 -18.92 -3.36
N HIS A 170 -7.42 -19.11 -4.15
CA HIS A 170 -7.35 -19.85 -5.42
C HIS A 170 -6.46 -19.15 -6.47
N LEU A 171 -6.51 -17.82 -6.59
CA LEU A 171 -5.66 -17.06 -7.50
C LEU A 171 -4.20 -17.10 -7.06
N TYR A 172 -3.97 -17.01 -5.75
CA TYR A 172 -2.64 -17.21 -5.17
C TYR A 172 -2.08 -18.57 -5.57
N ARG A 173 -2.84 -19.66 -5.36
CA ARG A 173 -2.43 -21.02 -5.70
C ARG A 173 -2.12 -21.19 -7.19
N ASN A 174 -2.89 -20.55 -8.07
CA ASN A 174 -2.62 -20.55 -9.50
C ASN A 174 -1.29 -19.85 -9.84
N ILE A 175 -0.95 -18.75 -9.15
CA ILE A 175 0.30 -18.02 -9.37
C ILE A 175 1.50 -18.79 -8.82
N THR A 176 1.35 -19.42 -7.66
CA THR A 176 2.45 -20.08 -6.94
C THR A 176 2.58 -21.56 -7.26
N ASN A 177 1.66 -22.11 -8.05
CA ASN A 177 1.53 -23.54 -8.35
C ASN A 177 1.57 -24.41 -7.08
N SER A 178 0.79 -24.03 -6.07
CA SER A 178 0.72 -24.71 -4.76
C SER A 178 -0.65 -25.34 -4.53
N LEU A 179 -0.71 -26.45 -3.80
CA LEU A 179 -1.96 -27.12 -3.42
C LEU A 179 -2.62 -26.46 -2.21
N GLU A 180 -3.93 -26.64 -2.05
CA GLU A 180 -4.65 -26.11 -0.89
C GLU A 180 -4.17 -26.72 0.42
N GLY A 181 -4.03 -25.90 1.46
CA GLY A 181 -3.53 -26.33 2.76
C GLY A 181 -2.01 -26.52 2.82
N GLU A 182 -1.28 -26.24 1.75
CA GLU A 182 0.18 -26.15 1.84
C GLU A 182 0.60 -24.92 2.65
N SER A 183 1.75 -25.04 3.31
CA SER A 183 2.32 -23.93 4.07
C SER A 183 2.88 -22.89 3.12
N VAL A 184 2.58 -21.62 3.38
CA VAL A 184 3.08 -20.48 2.60
C VAL A 184 4.57 -20.29 2.87
N THR A 185 5.38 -20.40 1.81
CA THR A 185 6.83 -20.25 1.88
C THR A 185 7.30 -18.89 1.36
N ALA A 186 8.51 -18.47 1.73
CA ALA A 186 9.15 -17.27 1.19
C ALA A 186 9.26 -17.31 -0.35
N LYS A 187 9.47 -18.51 -0.92
CA LYS A 187 9.51 -18.74 -2.36
C LYS A 187 8.15 -18.44 -3.01
N ASN A 188 7.04 -18.92 -2.42
CA ASN A 188 5.71 -18.67 -2.97
C ASN A 188 5.33 -17.19 -2.89
N VAL A 189 5.65 -16.53 -1.78
CA VAL A 189 5.44 -15.08 -1.64
C VAL A 189 6.25 -14.32 -2.68
N ALA A 190 7.52 -14.67 -2.89
CA ALA A 190 8.35 -14.05 -3.91
C ALA A 190 7.77 -14.25 -5.33
N GLN A 191 7.24 -15.44 -5.64
CA GLN A 191 6.53 -15.69 -6.91
C GLN A 191 5.33 -14.76 -7.08
N LEU A 192 4.47 -14.65 -6.05
CA LEU A 192 3.34 -13.72 -6.07
C LEU A 192 3.77 -12.28 -6.29
N VAL A 193 4.88 -11.87 -5.68
CA VAL A 193 5.41 -10.51 -5.79
C VAL A 193 5.86 -10.17 -7.23
N VAL A 194 6.57 -11.09 -7.89
CA VAL A 194 7.17 -10.86 -9.23
C VAL A 194 6.26 -11.21 -10.41
N HIS A 195 5.19 -11.98 -10.15
CA HIS A 195 4.33 -12.48 -11.21
C HIS A 195 3.55 -11.33 -11.89
N PRO A 196 3.35 -11.36 -13.23
CA PRO A 196 2.59 -10.32 -13.95
C PRO A 196 1.15 -10.12 -13.46
N LYS A 197 0.52 -11.17 -12.95
CA LYS A 197 -0.81 -11.15 -12.31
C LYS A 197 -0.75 -11.03 -10.78
N GLY A 198 0.43 -10.73 -10.26
CA GLY A 198 0.76 -10.73 -8.84
C GLY A 198 0.63 -9.37 -8.17
N LEU A 199 1.36 -9.14 -7.08
CA LEU A 199 1.22 -7.97 -6.20
C LEU A 199 1.24 -6.62 -6.94
N PHE A 200 2.09 -6.49 -7.95
CA PHE A 200 2.29 -5.25 -8.73
C PHE A 200 1.56 -5.25 -10.08
N LYS A 201 0.53 -6.09 -10.26
CA LYS A 201 -0.34 -6.06 -11.43
C LYS A 201 -0.86 -4.64 -11.68
N ASN A 202 -1.00 -4.24 -12.94
CA ASN A 202 -1.49 -2.94 -13.39
C ASN A 202 -0.67 -1.70 -12.93
N THR A 203 0.57 -1.88 -12.49
CA THR A 203 1.44 -0.73 -12.18
C THR A 203 1.71 0.10 -13.45
N PRO A 204 1.45 1.43 -13.45
CA PRO A 204 1.76 2.29 -14.58
C PRO A 204 3.24 2.26 -14.96
N LYS A 205 3.57 2.41 -16.25
CA LYS A 205 4.96 2.28 -16.75
C LYS A 205 5.92 3.31 -16.14
N GLY A 206 5.43 4.50 -15.80
CA GLY A 206 6.20 5.58 -15.19
C GLY A 206 6.35 5.46 -13.67
N ALA A 207 5.55 4.59 -13.03
CA ALA A 207 5.52 4.48 -11.57
C ALA A 207 6.71 3.66 -11.07
N ARG A 208 7.39 4.18 -10.03
CA ARG A 208 8.32 3.35 -9.24
C ARG A 208 7.52 2.32 -8.45
N ARG A 209 8.18 1.21 -8.07
CA ARG A 209 7.60 0.18 -7.20
C ARG A 209 8.42 0.08 -5.94
N LEU A 210 7.78 -0.23 -4.82
CA LEU A 210 8.43 -0.45 -3.52
C LEU A 210 7.72 -1.61 -2.83
N LEU A 211 8.47 -2.64 -2.42
CA LEU A 211 7.91 -3.72 -1.61
C LEU A 211 8.05 -3.37 -0.13
N LEU A 212 6.92 -3.30 0.55
CA LEU A 212 6.81 -3.10 1.99
C LEU A 212 6.44 -4.42 2.67
N ILE A 213 7.38 -5.00 3.42
CA ILE A 213 7.16 -6.17 4.25
C ILE A 213 6.85 -5.68 5.68
N ASN A 214 5.60 -5.78 6.09
CA ASN A 214 5.14 -5.31 7.38
C ASN A 214 5.16 -6.43 8.44
N GLN A 215 5.06 -6.04 9.73
CA GLN A 215 4.97 -6.91 10.91
C GLN A 215 6.26 -7.68 11.22
N VAL A 216 7.41 -7.09 10.90
CA VAL A 216 8.75 -7.66 11.06
C VAL A 216 9.28 -7.39 12.48
N ASP A 217 8.48 -7.79 13.47
CA ASP A 217 8.61 -7.39 14.88
C ASP A 217 9.68 -8.19 15.66
N ASP A 218 10.24 -9.25 15.08
CA ASP A 218 11.18 -10.16 15.75
C ASP A 218 12.28 -10.70 14.81
N LYS A 219 13.34 -11.27 15.38
CA LYS A 219 14.49 -11.80 14.62
C LYS A 219 14.11 -12.91 13.63
N LYS A 220 13.12 -13.75 13.96
CA LYS A 220 12.64 -14.81 13.05
C LYS A 220 12.01 -14.18 11.81
N ARG A 221 11.14 -13.19 12.00
CA ARG A 221 10.48 -12.47 10.91
C ARG A 221 11.45 -11.64 10.08
N GLN A 222 12.47 -11.06 10.69
CA GLN A 222 13.55 -10.39 9.96
C GLN A 222 14.28 -11.37 9.04
N GLN A 223 14.57 -12.58 9.51
CA GLN A 223 15.19 -13.62 8.69
C GLN A 223 14.29 -14.04 7.53
N GLN A 224 13.01 -14.26 7.82
CA GLN A 224 12.00 -14.57 6.80
C GLN A 224 11.85 -13.46 5.75
N ALA A 225 11.86 -12.19 6.16
CA ALA A 225 11.84 -11.06 5.23
C ALA A 225 13.07 -11.09 4.31
N ARG A 226 14.27 -11.33 4.85
CA ARG A 226 15.52 -11.51 4.06
C ARG A 226 15.42 -12.65 3.06
N GLU A 227 14.79 -13.78 3.42
CA GLU A 227 14.59 -14.89 2.49
C GLU A 227 13.67 -14.52 1.32
N ILE A 228 12.56 -13.81 1.56
CA ILE A 228 11.70 -13.28 0.49
C ILE A 228 12.51 -12.38 -0.44
N VAL A 229 13.31 -11.47 0.13
CA VAL A 229 14.17 -10.56 -0.66
C VAL A 229 15.09 -11.35 -1.57
N ARG A 230 15.75 -12.40 -1.03
CA ARG A 230 16.67 -13.24 -1.79
C ARG A 230 15.98 -13.89 -2.98
N TYR A 231 14.77 -14.43 -2.79
CA TYR A 231 14.01 -15.02 -3.89
C TYR A 231 13.52 -13.98 -4.90
N VAL A 232 13.00 -12.83 -4.46
CA VAL A 232 12.56 -11.75 -5.36
C VAL A 232 13.72 -11.30 -6.24
N ARG A 233 14.91 -11.08 -5.67
CA ARG A 233 16.12 -10.72 -6.43
C ARG A 233 16.57 -11.83 -7.38
N SER A 234 16.41 -13.11 -7.00
CA SER A 234 16.74 -14.23 -7.89
C SER A 234 15.84 -14.30 -9.12
N TYR A 235 14.57 -13.89 -8.99
CA TYR A 235 13.64 -13.86 -10.11
C TYR A 235 13.81 -12.57 -10.94
N GLN A 236 14.00 -11.43 -10.27
CA GLN A 236 14.12 -10.11 -10.89
C GLN A 236 15.10 -9.23 -10.09
N PRO A 237 16.40 -9.23 -10.44
CA PRO A 237 17.45 -8.54 -9.70
C PRO A 237 17.26 -7.02 -9.55
N ALA A 238 16.53 -6.40 -10.50
CA ALA A 238 16.33 -4.96 -10.57
C ALA A 238 15.00 -4.46 -9.96
N PHE A 239 14.14 -5.36 -9.44
CA PHE A 239 12.70 -5.15 -9.53
C PHE A 239 12.13 -3.98 -8.70
N PHE A 240 12.64 -3.73 -7.50
CA PHE A 240 12.34 -2.53 -6.70
C PHE A 240 13.16 -2.45 -5.40
N PRO A 241 13.25 -1.26 -4.78
CA PRO A 241 13.64 -1.11 -3.39
C PRO A 241 12.71 -1.83 -2.41
N LEU A 242 13.23 -2.11 -1.21
CA LEU A 242 12.52 -2.92 -0.20
C LEU A 242 12.68 -2.33 1.20
N MET A 243 11.55 -2.28 1.90
CA MET A 243 11.49 -1.88 3.31
C MET A 243 10.80 -2.96 4.13
N ALA A 244 11.35 -3.25 5.29
CA ALA A 244 10.75 -4.10 6.30
C ALA A 244 10.40 -3.23 7.50
N THR A 245 9.18 -3.34 8.02
CA THR A 245 8.73 -2.46 9.12
C THR A 245 8.12 -3.24 10.26
N SER A 246 8.33 -2.71 11.45
CA SER A 246 7.50 -2.91 12.61
C SER A 246 7.16 -1.51 13.12
N PHE A 247 5.96 -1.02 12.79
CA PHE A 247 5.55 0.35 13.15
C PHE A 247 5.54 0.61 14.67
N ASP A 248 5.67 -0.44 15.49
CA ASP A 248 5.80 -0.36 16.95
C ASP A 248 7.26 -0.28 17.45
N THR A 249 8.25 -0.58 16.61
CA THR A 249 9.66 -0.65 17.02
C THR A 249 10.57 0.17 16.11
N GLU A 250 10.82 -0.27 14.89
CA GLU A 250 11.76 0.36 13.96
C GLU A 250 11.44 0.06 12.48
N ILE A 251 11.98 0.91 11.59
CA ILE A 251 11.95 0.73 10.13
C ILE A 251 13.32 0.26 9.65
N PHE A 252 13.32 -0.87 8.95
CA PHE A 252 14.51 -1.49 8.40
C PHE A 252 14.53 -1.33 6.89
N GLN A 253 15.64 -0.83 6.36
CA GLN A 253 15.90 -0.84 4.92
C GLN A 253 16.82 -2.00 4.61
N LEU A 254 16.52 -2.76 3.56
CA LEU A 254 17.43 -3.78 3.05
C LEU A 254 18.04 -3.25 1.75
N LYS A 255 19.25 -2.70 1.85
CA LYS A 255 19.97 -2.18 0.69
C LYS A 255 20.36 -3.31 -0.26
N ARG A 256 20.59 -2.96 -1.54
CA ARG A 256 21.04 -3.93 -2.56
C ARG A 256 22.28 -4.72 -2.13
N SER A 257 23.18 -4.15 -1.34
CA SER A 257 24.44 -4.75 -0.90
C SER A 257 24.41 -5.59 0.39
N GLU A 258 23.38 -5.46 1.25
CA GLU A 258 23.42 -5.99 2.63
C GLU A 258 22.82 -7.40 2.80
N VAL A 259 22.45 -8.08 1.71
CA VAL A 259 21.79 -9.40 1.74
C VAL A 259 22.57 -10.43 0.90
N GLY A 260 23.90 -10.29 0.90
CA GLY A 260 24.84 -11.24 0.30
C GLY A 260 24.88 -12.57 1.04
#